data_AF-A0A821RFA3-F1
#
_entry.id   AF-A0A821RFA3-F1
#
_cell.length_a   1.000
_cell.length_b   1.000
_cell.length_c   1.000
_cell.angle_alpha   90.00
_cell.angle_beta   90.00
_cell.angle_gamma   90.00
#
_symmetry.space_group_name_H-M   'P 1'
#
loop_
_entity.id
_entity.type
_entity.pdbx_description
1 polymer ?
#
loop_
_entity_poly.entity_id
_entity_poly.type
_entity_poly.pdbx_seq_one_letter_code
_entity_poly.pdbx_strand_id
1 'polypeptide(L)'
;ISSKDQALLVRKLLKFLWFVMRCEAEACQYRLKSFGRPANQHKYIINGNEQITAVDYFNDIWKFPLRYPHLPVVELYHPNDSNRLYALPMELVAVDEGQPNLQALTTEEHIEATRKALVHPNKCYRMIQRVVDERRFNHDSYLQKFGIIVDVNEMLLIPGRILPLPEIKYKLSDIDQHDIIEGVQIGRWWLNKFFKKVREIRTWAIVLVSQHKPDDQQICLTRDFTQRILQVLIEFL
;
A
#
# COMPACT_ATOMS: atom_id res chain seq x y z
N ILE A 1 13.03 23.16 10.21
CA ILE A 1 11.97 22.24 10.66
C ILE A 1 11.69 22.58 12.12
N SER A 2 10.46 22.96 12.48
CA SER A 2 10.12 23.28 13.87
C SER A 2 10.25 22.02 14.74
N SER A 3 10.52 22.16 16.04
CA SER A 3 10.53 21.02 16.98
C SER A 3 9.20 20.24 16.95
N LYS A 4 8.08 20.94 16.69
CA LYS A 4 6.76 20.32 16.51
C LYS A 4 6.69 19.42 15.27
N ASP A 5 7.30 19.85 14.16
CA ASP A 5 7.30 19.11 12.90
C ASP A 5 8.14 17.83 13.04
N GLN A 6 9.28 17.92 13.74
CA GLN A 6 10.12 16.75 14.06
C GLN A 6 9.34 15.72 14.88
N ALA A 7 8.64 16.15 15.93
CA ALA A 7 7.81 15.25 16.73
C ALA A 7 6.69 14.60 15.92
N LEU A 8 6.07 15.34 14.98
CA LEU A 8 5.08 14.80 14.06
C LEU A 8 5.66 13.76 13.10
N LEU A 9 6.85 14.02 12.53
CA LEU A 9 7.56 13.10 11.63
C LEU A 9 7.92 11.79 12.33
N VAL A 10 8.48 11.87 13.54
CA VAL A 10 8.77 10.67 14.35
C VAL A 10 7.50 9.88 14.59
N ARG A 11 6.45 10.54 15.10
CA ARG A 11 5.20 9.87 15.47
C ARG A 11 4.49 9.25 14.28
N LYS A 12 4.44 9.94 13.15
CA LYS A 12 3.64 9.53 11.98
C LYS A 12 4.37 8.62 11.03
N LEU A 13 5.67 8.79 10.80
CA LEU A 13 6.39 8.08 9.74
C LEU A 13 7.48 7.18 10.31
N LEU A 14 8.41 7.75 11.07
CA LEU A 14 9.68 7.09 11.39
C LEU A 14 9.57 6.06 12.51
N LYS A 15 8.55 6.16 13.39
CA LYS A 15 8.33 5.21 14.49
C LYS A 15 8.19 3.75 14.02
N PHE A 16 7.67 3.55 12.81
CA PHE A 16 7.41 2.22 12.26
C PHE A 16 8.59 1.62 11.49
N LEU A 17 9.65 2.38 11.29
CA LEU A 17 10.84 1.95 10.55
C LEU A 17 11.91 1.37 11.49
N TRP A 18 12.67 0.43 10.96
CA TRP A 18 13.94 -0.04 11.48
C TRP A 18 15.08 0.76 10.86
N PHE A 19 16.13 0.94 11.65
CA PHE A 19 17.31 1.68 11.25
C PHE A 19 18.55 0.83 11.49
N VAL A 20 19.54 1.01 10.62
CA VAL A 20 20.85 0.34 10.70
C VAL A 20 21.95 1.39 10.63
N MET A 21 23.10 1.11 11.25
CA MET A 21 24.27 1.97 11.14
C MET A 21 25.06 1.61 9.87
N ARG A 22 25.48 2.60 9.09
CA ARG A 22 26.23 2.39 7.83
C ARG A 22 27.63 1.80 8.01
N CYS A 23 28.18 1.87 9.22
CA CYS A 23 29.59 1.56 9.49
C CYS A 23 29.81 0.22 10.21
N GLU A 24 28.76 -0.44 10.71
CA GLU A 24 28.92 -1.76 11.34
C GLU A 24 28.97 -2.88 10.30
N ALA A 25 29.91 -3.81 10.47
CA ALA A 25 30.04 -5.01 9.64
C ALA A 25 28.90 -6.02 9.89
N GLU A 26 28.24 -5.93 11.05
CA GLU A 26 27.05 -6.69 11.41
C GLU A 26 25.86 -5.72 11.54
N ALA A 27 24.77 -5.99 10.82
CA ALA A 27 23.61 -5.11 10.80
C ALA A 27 22.79 -5.26 12.10
N CYS A 28 23.17 -4.51 13.13
CA CYS A 28 22.31 -4.32 14.30
C CYS A 28 21.12 -3.44 13.93
N GLN A 29 19.89 -3.94 14.13
CA GLN A 29 18.67 -3.20 13.86
C GLN A 29 18.22 -2.40 15.09
N TYR A 30 17.88 -1.14 14.88
CA TYR A 30 17.46 -0.23 15.93
C TYR A 30 16.11 0.42 15.61
N ARG A 31 15.40 0.88 16.65
CA ARG A 31 14.20 1.70 16.53
C ARG A 31 14.48 3.15 16.87
N LEU A 32 13.79 4.05 16.18
CA LEU A 32 13.86 5.48 16.47
C LEU A 32 13.04 5.83 17.72
N LYS A 33 13.67 6.56 18.64
CA LYS A 33 12.99 7.17 19.79
C LYS A 33 12.66 8.64 19.52
N SER A 34 13.68 9.44 19.19
CA SER A 34 13.56 10.90 19.06
C SER A 34 14.72 11.49 18.25
N PHE A 35 14.61 12.77 17.94
CA PHE A 35 15.73 13.59 17.48
C PHE A 35 16.30 14.36 18.68
N GLY A 36 17.62 14.31 18.85
CA GLY A 36 18.35 15.04 19.86
C GLY A 36 18.80 16.43 19.36
N ARG A 37 19.80 16.99 20.05
CA ARG A 37 20.43 18.26 19.67
C ARG A 37 21.23 18.12 18.35
N PRO A 38 21.49 19.22 17.63
CA PRO A 38 22.45 19.25 16.53
C PRO A 38 23.78 18.59 16.89
N ALA A 39 24.41 17.88 15.95
CA ALA A 39 25.65 17.13 16.22
C ALA A 39 26.80 18.03 16.74
N ASN A 40 26.88 19.29 16.31
CA ASN A 40 27.84 20.28 16.84
C ASN A 40 27.57 20.73 18.28
N GLN A 41 26.38 20.47 18.82
CA GLN A 41 25.99 20.84 20.19
C GLN A 41 25.73 19.62 21.08
N HIS A 42 25.51 18.45 20.49
CA HIS A 42 25.34 17.21 21.22
C HIS A 42 26.66 16.79 21.82
N LYS A 43 26.65 16.41 23.11
CA LYS A 43 27.84 16.02 23.85
C LYS A 43 27.69 14.60 24.36
N TYR A 44 28.70 13.77 24.12
CA TYR A 44 28.84 12.45 24.71
C TYR A 44 29.68 12.53 25.98
N ILE A 45 29.35 11.69 26.97
CA ILE A 45 30.15 11.52 28.17
C ILE A 45 31.06 10.33 27.96
N ILE A 46 32.37 10.56 28.00
CA ILE A 46 33.42 9.55 27.87
C ILE A 46 34.12 9.41 29.21
N ASN A 47 34.45 8.17 29.59
CA ASN A 47 35.21 7.88 30.81
C ASN A 47 34.64 8.53 32.09
N GLY A 48 33.31 8.62 32.19
CA GLY A 48 32.59 9.05 33.38
C GLY A 48 32.40 10.57 33.55
N ASN A 49 33.34 11.42 33.11
CA ASN A 49 33.26 12.87 33.33
C ASN A 49 33.68 13.76 32.14
N GLU A 50 34.34 13.23 31.11
CA GLU A 50 34.77 14.06 29.98
C GLU A 50 33.65 14.22 28.97
N GLN A 51 33.35 15.46 28.59
CA GLN A 51 32.35 15.76 27.57
C GLN A 51 33.02 16.09 26.24
N ILE A 52 32.75 15.30 25.22
CA ILE A 52 33.20 15.55 23.84
C ILE A 52 31.98 15.86 22.97
N THR A 53 32.11 16.75 21.99
CA THR A 53 31.01 16.97 21.04
C THR A 53 30.87 15.77 20.09
N ALA A 54 29.69 15.57 19.50
CA ALA A 54 29.52 14.48 18.55
C ALA A 54 30.43 14.66 17.32
N VAL A 55 30.65 15.89 16.88
CA VAL A 55 31.58 16.19 15.77
C VAL A 55 32.99 15.73 16.10
N ASP A 56 33.52 16.14 17.26
CA ASP A 56 34.89 15.80 17.66
C ASP A 56 35.03 14.29 17.92
N TYR A 57 34.01 13.65 18.52
CA TYR A 57 34.01 12.21 18.76
C TYR A 57 34.17 11.40 17.47
N PHE A 58 33.33 11.67 16.47
CA PHE A 58 33.37 10.92 15.21
C PHE A 58 34.58 11.30 14.35
N ASN A 59 35.05 12.55 14.43
CA ASN A 59 36.27 12.97 13.74
C ASN A 59 37.53 12.34 14.35
N ASP A 60 37.66 12.34 15.67
CA ASP A 60 38.91 11.97 16.34
C ASP A 60 39.02 10.46 16.55
N ILE A 61 37.93 9.81 16.97
CA ILE A 61 37.93 8.37 17.27
C ILE A 61 37.64 7.55 16.02
N TRP A 62 36.59 7.92 15.27
CA TRP A 62 36.14 7.17 14.11
C TRP A 62 36.76 7.64 12.79
N LYS A 63 37.57 8.71 12.82
CA LYS A 63 38.18 9.32 11.62
C LYS A 63 37.15 9.65 10.53
N PHE A 64 35.94 10.02 10.95
CA PHE A 64 34.80 10.33 10.09
C PHE A 64 34.36 11.79 10.30
N PRO A 65 34.83 12.73 9.46
CA PRO A 65 34.41 14.12 9.55
C PRO A 65 32.95 14.28 9.08
N LEU A 66 32.06 14.70 9.98
CA LEU A 66 30.65 14.95 9.67
C LEU A 66 30.51 16.10 8.67
N ARG A 67 29.76 15.87 7.58
CA ARG A 67 29.52 16.90 6.55
C ARG A 67 28.43 17.88 6.94
N TYR A 68 27.49 17.44 7.76
CA TYR A 68 26.28 18.16 8.17
C TYR A 68 26.19 18.25 9.71
N PRO A 69 27.14 18.93 10.37
CA PRO A 69 27.20 19.00 11.83
C PRO A 69 26.03 19.77 12.47
N HIS A 70 25.26 20.53 11.67
CA HIS A 70 24.07 21.26 12.12
C HIS A 70 22.81 20.38 12.20
N LEU A 71 22.82 19.17 11.64
CA LEU A 71 21.69 18.26 11.70
C LEU A 71 21.58 17.62 13.11
N PRO A 72 20.35 17.33 13.58
CA PRO A 72 20.16 16.69 14.88
C PRO A 72 20.71 15.27 14.88
N VAL A 73 21.22 14.83 16.03
CA VAL A 73 21.48 13.42 16.27
C VAL A 73 20.16 12.65 16.35
N VAL A 74 20.22 11.39 15.95
CA VAL A 74 19.11 10.45 15.95
C VAL A 74 19.28 9.57 17.19
N GLU A 75 18.29 9.59 18.08
CA GLU A 75 18.29 8.77 19.28
C GLU A 75 17.62 7.43 18.96
N LEU A 76 18.44 6.38 18.93
CA LEU A 76 18.06 5.02 18.62
C LEU A 76 18.08 4.17 19.89
N TYR A 77 17.32 3.08 19.89
CA TYR A 77 17.38 2.07 20.94
C TYR A 77 17.21 0.68 20.33
N HIS A 78 17.78 -0.32 21.02
CA HIS A 78 17.55 -1.70 20.66
C HIS A 78 16.28 -2.18 21.38
N PRO A 79 15.34 -2.88 20.72
CA PRO A 79 14.09 -3.34 21.37
C PRO A 79 14.33 -4.21 22.61
N ASN A 80 15.40 -5.00 22.62
CA ASN A 80 15.76 -5.85 23.77
C ASN A 80 16.42 -5.07 24.92
N ASP A 81 16.83 -3.81 24.70
CA ASP A 81 17.40 -2.94 25.73
C ASP A 81 16.93 -1.49 25.49
N SER A 82 15.71 -1.19 25.92
CA SER A 82 15.09 0.12 25.73
C SER A 82 15.65 1.22 26.63
N ASN A 83 16.41 0.84 27.67
CA ASN A 83 17.00 1.81 28.61
C ASN A 83 18.27 2.43 28.03
N ARG A 84 19.00 1.68 27.20
CA ARG A 84 20.19 2.18 26.52
C ARG A 84 19.82 2.93 25.24
N LEU A 85 20.18 4.22 25.20
CA LEU A 85 20.00 5.07 24.03
C LEU A 85 21.34 5.25 23.29
N TYR A 86 21.28 5.06 21.98
CA TYR A 86 22.38 5.32 21.06
C TYR A 86 22.05 6.60 20.30
N ALA A 87 22.69 7.71 20.66
CA ALA A 87 22.58 8.94 19.89
C ALA A 87 23.63 8.92 18.79
N LEU A 88 23.19 8.89 17.52
CA LEU A 88 24.07 8.83 16.36
C LEU A 88 23.83 10.02 15.41
N PRO A 89 24.86 10.60 14.79
CA PRO A 89 24.68 11.55 13.70
C PRO A 89 23.82 10.96 12.57
N MET A 90 22.91 11.76 12.02
CA MET A 90 21.98 11.33 10.96
C MET A 90 22.70 10.77 9.73
N GLU A 91 23.93 11.21 9.45
CA GLU A 91 24.76 10.72 8.33
C GLU A 91 25.16 9.25 8.44
N LEU A 92 25.21 8.72 9.66
CA LEU A 92 25.65 7.36 9.96
C LEU A 92 24.47 6.38 10.05
N VAL A 93 23.24 6.88 10.04
CA VAL A 93 22.01 6.08 10.19
C VAL A 93 21.32 5.94 8.85
N ALA A 94 20.96 4.72 8.47
CA ALA A 94 20.15 4.41 7.30
C ALA A 94 18.85 3.70 7.73
N VAL A 95 17.80 3.84 6.93
CA VAL A 95 16.60 3.00 7.05
C VAL A 95 16.97 1.61 6.55
N ASP A 96 16.67 0.58 7.34
CA ASP A 96 16.95 -0.81 6.95
C ASP A 96 16.19 -1.19 5.67
N GLU A 97 16.81 -2.01 4.82
CA GLU A 97 16.24 -2.36 3.52
C GLU A 97 15.23 -3.52 3.65
N GLY A 98 14.31 -3.63 2.67
CA GLY A 98 13.37 -4.75 2.63
C GLY A 98 12.26 -4.75 3.69
N GLN A 99 12.09 -3.63 4.41
CA GLN A 99 11.02 -3.52 5.41
C GLN A 99 9.64 -3.41 4.76
N PRO A 100 8.61 -4.07 5.33
CA PRO A 100 7.24 -3.89 4.87
C PRO A 100 6.70 -2.52 5.27
N ASN A 101 6.02 -1.84 4.35
CA ASN A 101 5.26 -0.65 4.71
C ASN A 101 3.98 -1.05 5.44
N LEU A 102 3.88 -0.68 6.72
CA LEU A 102 2.72 -0.97 7.58
C LEU A 102 1.65 0.12 7.52
N GLN A 103 1.89 1.20 6.79
CA GLN A 103 0.96 2.32 6.69
C GLN A 103 -0.03 2.13 5.56
N ALA A 104 -1.22 2.68 5.74
CA ALA A 104 -2.20 2.75 4.66
C ALA A 104 -1.62 3.59 3.52
N LEU A 105 -1.64 3.01 2.32
CA LEU A 105 -1.24 3.71 1.10
C LEU A 105 -2.22 4.86 0.83
N THR A 106 -1.69 5.95 0.31
CA THR A 106 -2.51 7.03 -0.28
C THR A 106 -3.23 6.53 -1.53
N THR A 107 -4.28 7.22 -1.96
CA THR A 107 -5.04 6.85 -3.17
C THR A 107 -4.14 6.75 -4.40
N GLU A 108 -3.18 7.68 -4.54
CA GLU A 108 -2.22 7.70 -5.65
C GLU A 108 -1.29 6.47 -5.61
N GLU A 109 -0.73 6.16 -4.44
CA GLU A 109 0.11 4.98 -4.24
C GLU A 109 -0.67 3.68 -4.49
N HIS A 110 -1.93 3.63 -4.07
CA HIS A 110 -2.80 2.46 -4.28
C HIS A 110 -3.09 2.23 -5.77
N ILE A 111 -3.36 3.31 -6.53
CA ILE A 111 -3.56 3.24 -7.99
C ILE A 111 -2.29 2.72 -8.66
N GLU A 112 -1.12 3.24 -8.28
CA GLU A 112 0.15 2.81 -8.85
C GLU A 112 0.48 1.35 -8.51
N ALA A 113 0.26 0.94 -7.26
CA ALA A 113 0.43 -0.45 -6.83
C ALA A 113 -0.51 -1.39 -7.60
N THR A 114 -1.78 -1.01 -7.76
CA THR A 114 -2.77 -1.79 -8.52
C THR A 114 -2.37 -1.89 -9.99
N ARG A 115 -1.90 -0.81 -10.60
CA ARG A 115 -1.41 -0.80 -11.99
C ARG A 115 -0.23 -1.75 -12.18
N LYS A 116 0.70 -1.77 -11.23
CA LYS A 116 1.85 -2.69 -11.25
C LYS A 116 1.44 -4.15 -11.05
N ALA A 117 0.44 -4.40 -10.19
CA ALA A 117 -0.06 -5.74 -9.90
C ALA A 117 -0.93 -6.31 -11.05
N LEU A 118 -1.55 -5.46 -11.86
CA LEU A 118 -2.38 -5.87 -12.99
C LEU A 118 -1.50 -6.47 -14.11
N VAL A 119 -1.43 -7.79 -14.15
CA VAL A 119 -0.64 -8.54 -15.15
C VAL A 119 -1.55 -9.53 -15.87
N HIS A 120 -1.52 -9.54 -17.21
CA HIS A 120 -2.26 -10.52 -18.00
C HIS A 120 -1.80 -11.95 -17.71
N PRO A 121 -2.71 -12.96 -17.74
CA PRO A 121 -2.39 -14.34 -17.37
C PRO A 121 -1.15 -14.92 -18.06
N ASN A 122 -1.00 -14.71 -19.38
CA ASN A 122 0.16 -15.20 -20.13
C ASN A 122 1.49 -14.58 -19.66
N LYS A 123 1.48 -13.31 -19.27
CA LYS A 123 2.66 -12.63 -18.74
C LYS A 123 2.96 -13.10 -17.32
N CYS A 124 1.92 -13.27 -16.50
CA CYS A 124 2.04 -13.82 -15.15
C CYS A 124 2.65 -15.23 -15.18
N TYR A 125 2.18 -16.10 -16.07
CA TYR A 125 2.73 -17.44 -16.28
C TYR A 125 4.24 -17.41 -16.57
N ARG A 126 4.68 -16.58 -17.53
CA ARG A 126 6.12 -16.43 -17.85
C ARG A 126 6.94 -15.85 -16.71
N MET A 127 6.37 -14.93 -15.92
CA MET A 127 7.03 -14.39 -14.73
C MET A 127 7.21 -15.48 -13.67
N ILE A 128 6.21 -16.31 -13.44
CA ILE A 128 6.30 -17.44 -12.50
C ILE A 128 7.38 -18.43 -12.97
N GLN A 129 7.37 -18.83 -14.24
CA GLN A 129 8.41 -19.71 -14.79
C GLN A 129 9.82 -19.16 -14.58
N ARG A 130 10.02 -17.88 -14.90
CA ARG A 130 11.31 -17.21 -14.68
C ARG A 130 11.75 -17.25 -13.22
N VAL A 131 10.84 -16.98 -12.28
CA VAL A 131 11.17 -17.03 -10.83
C VAL A 131 11.54 -18.45 -10.41
N VAL A 132 10.85 -19.46 -10.93
CA VAL A 132 11.16 -20.87 -10.66
C VAL A 132 12.56 -21.24 -11.19
N ASP A 133 12.88 -20.81 -12.41
CA ASP A 133 14.20 -21.02 -13.03
C ASP A 133 15.33 -20.33 -12.24
N GLU A 134 15.11 -19.09 -11.80
CA GLU A 134 16.07 -18.31 -11.01
C GLU A 134 16.30 -18.93 -9.61
N ARG A 135 15.27 -19.50 -9.00
CA ARG A 135 15.35 -20.11 -7.66
C ARG A 135 16.08 -21.45 -7.66
N ARG A 136 16.12 -22.16 -8.79
CA ARG A 136 16.83 -23.46 -8.96
C ARG A 136 16.55 -24.45 -7.81
N PHE A 137 15.27 -24.70 -7.50
CA PHE A 137 14.86 -25.54 -6.36
C PHE A 137 15.58 -26.90 -6.26
N ASN A 138 15.92 -27.51 -7.40
CA ASN A 138 16.66 -28.78 -7.45
C ASN A 138 18.08 -28.71 -6.88
N HIS A 139 18.67 -27.52 -6.75
CA HIS A 139 20.00 -27.27 -6.19
C HIS A 139 19.95 -26.79 -4.73
N ASP A 140 18.77 -26.67 -4.13
CA ASP A 140 18.63 -26.23 -2.75
C ASP A 140 19.05 -27.36 -1.79
N SER A 141 20.11 -27.11 -1.02
CA SER A 141 20.67 -28.06 -0.05
C SER A 141 19.69 -28.49 1.04
N TYR A 142 18.73 -27.64 1.41
CA TYR A 142 17.71 -27.97 2.41
C TYR A 142 16.69 -28.92 1.80
N LEU A 143 16.16 -28.61 0.61
CA LEU A 143 15.18 -29.48 -0.06
C LEU A 143 15.73 -30.88 -0.32
N GLN A 144 17.00 -30.98 -0.75
CA GLN A 144 17.68 -32.26 -0.92
C GLN A 144 17.80 -33.06 0.39
N LYS A 145 18.12 -32.41 1.52
CA LYS A 145 18.17 -33.06 2.83
C LYS A 145 16.82 -33.58 3.29
N PHE A 146 15.75 -32.87 2.95
CA PHE A 146 14.38 -33.30 3.24
C PHE A 146 13.82 -34.29 2.20
N GLY A 147 14.58 -34.63 1.15
CA GLY A 147 14.12 -35.52 0.08
C GLY A 147 12.97 -34.94 -0.76
N ILE A 148 12.80 -33.62 -0.77
CA ILE A 148 11.74 -32.93 -1.52
C ILE A 148 12.24 -32.63 -2.93
N ILE A 149 11.50 -33.10 -3.93
CA ILE A 149 11.75 -32.84 -5.34
C ILE A 149 10.62 -31.95 -5.86
N VAL A 150 10.98 -30.83 -6.49
CA VAL A 150 10.03 -29.87 -7.06
C VAL A 150 10.12 -29.99 -8.58
N ASP A 151 9.01 -30.30 -9.24
CA ASP A 151 8.94 -30.21 -10.70
C ASP A 151 8.91 -28.73 -11.10
N VAL A 152 9.87 -28.33 -11.92
CA VAL A 152 10.10 -26.95 -12.35
C VAL A 152 9.78 -26.74 -13.83
N ASN A 153 9.62 -27.82 -14.60
CA ASN A 153 9.50 -27.72 -16.05
C ASN A 153 8.07 -27.42 -16.47
N GLU A 154 7.09 -28.02 -15.79
CA GLU A 154 5.68 -27.91 -16.15
C GLU A 154 4.80 -27.59 -14.94
N MET A 155 3.78 -26.75 -15.16
CA MET A 155 2.74 -26.53 -14.17
C MET A 155 1.74 -27.68 -14.21
N LEU A 156 1.18 -28.02 -13.05
CA LEU A 156 0.17 -29.08 -12.93
C LEU A 156 -1.04 -28.80 -13.84
N LEU A 157 -1.30 -29.73 -14.75
CA LEU A 157 -2.48 -29.70 -15.61
C LEU A 157 -3.69 -30.26 -14.86
N ILE A 158 -4.69 -29.40 -14.63
CA ILE A 158 -5.92 -29.76 -13.92
C ILE A 158 -7.08 -29.71 -14.92
N PRO A 159 -7.85 -30.80 -15.11
CA PRO A 159 -9.02 -30.78 -15.98
C PRO A 159 -10.11 -29.88 -15.38
N GLY A 160 -10.37 -28.77 -16.06
CA GLY A 160 -11.48 -27.88 -15.75
C GLY A 160 -12.75 -28.25 -16.50
N ARG A 161 -13.90 -27.79 -16.00
CA ARG A 161 -15.19 -27.88 -16.69
C ARG A 161 -15.83 -26.49 -16.78
N ILE A 162 -16.25 -26.11 -17.97
CA ILE A 162 -17.00 -24.88 -18.21
C ILE A 162 -18.48 -25.20 -18.00
N LEU A 163 -19.09 -24.58 -16.99
CA LEU A 163 -20.52 -24.72 -16.76
C LEU A 163 -21.30 -23.95 -17.85
N PRO A 164 -22.45 -24.47 -18.29
CA PRO A 164 -23.29 -23.72 -19.22
C PRO A 164 -23.69 -22.38 -18.60
N LEU A 165 -23.72 -21.36 -19.44
CA LEU A 165 -24.11 -20.01 -19.03
C LEU A 165 -25.59 -20.01 -18.63
N PRO A 166 -25.96 -19.34 -17.53
CA PRO A 166 -27.36 -19.21 -17.17
C PRO A 166 -28.08 -18.28 -18.15
N GLU A 167 -29.38 -18.52 -18.31
CA GLU A 167 -30.29 -17.64 -19.03
C GLU A 167 -30.90 -16.62 -18.06
N ILE A 168 -30.91 -15.35 -18.45
CA ILE A 168 -31.50 -14.28 -17.63
C ILE A 168 -32.84 -13.88 -18.23
N LYS A 169 -33.90 -13.95 -17.44
CA LYS A 169 -35.27 -13.64 -17.88
C LYS A 169 -35.66 -12.21 -17.52
N TYR A 170 -36.03 -11.45 -18.52
CA TYR A 170 -36.59 -10.09 -18.41
C TYR A 170 -37.99 -10.04 -19.03
N LYS A 171 -38.71 -8.94 -18.78
CA LYS A 171 -39.96 -8.65 -19.51
C LYS A 171 -39.66 -8.01 -20.86
N LEU A 172 -40.50 -8.31 -21.86
CA LEU A 172 -40.44 -7.67 -23.18
C LEU A 172 -40.90 -6.20 -23.14
N SER A 173 -42.00 -5.94 -22.43
CA SER A 173 -42.58 -4.62 -22.22
C SER A 173 -43.33 -4.61 -20.88
N ASP A 174 -43.74 -3.43 -20.39
CA ASP A 174 -44.57 -3.33 -19.18
C ASP A 174 -45.95 -4.03 -19.38
N ILE A 175 -46.47 -3.99 -20.61
CA ILE A 175 -47.80 -4.45 -20.98
C ILE A 175 -47.82 -5.95 -21.33
N ASP A 176 -46.73 -6.49 -21.91
CA ASP A 176 -46.67 -7.88 -22.34
C ASP A 176 -46.24 -8.83 -21.21
N GLN A 177 -46.93 -9.97 -21.12
CA GLN A 177 -46.57 -11.06 -20.20
C GLN A 177 -45.46 -11.99 -20.73
N HIS A 178 -44.93 -11.71 -21.93
CA HIS A 178 -43.92 -12.54 -22.56
C HIS A 178 -42.52 -12.24 -22.01
N ASP A 179 -41.83 -13.31 -21.62
CA ASP A 179 -40.45 -13.24 -21.14
C ASP A 179 -39.47 -13.22 -22.32
N ILE A 180 -38.50 -12.31 -22.26
CA ILE A 180 -37.30 -12.37 -23.08
C ILE A 180 -36.20 -13.06 -22.27
N ILE A 181 -35.45 -13.92 -22.96
CA ILE A 181 -34.23 -14.51 -22.44
C ILE A 181 -33.04 -13.73 -22.99
N GLU A 182 -32.23 -13.18 -22.11
CA GLU A 182 -30.95 -12.56 -22.43
C GLU A 182 -29.82 -13.56 -22.18
N GLY A 183 -28.96 -13.73 -23.18
CA GLY A 183 -27.79 -14.60 -23.11
C GLY A 183 -26.64 -13.92 -22.36
N VAL A 184 -26.09 -14.60 -21.36
CA VAL A 184 -24.89 -14.13 -20.65
C VAL A 184 -23.65 -14.41 -21.51
N GLN A 185 -22.81 -13.39 -21.73
CA GLN A 185 -21.51 -13.52 -22.39
C GLN A 185 -20.39 -13.37 -21.37
N ILE A 186 -19.67 -14.45 -21.07
CA ILE A 186 -18.51 -14.43 -20.13
C ILE A 186 -18.88 -13.76 -18.79
N GLY A 187 -20.02 -14.16 -18.22
CA GLY A 187 -20.52 -13.59 -16.95
C GLY A 187 -21.02 -12.14 -17.04
N ARG A 188 -21.18 -11.57 -18.24
CA ARG A 188 -21.69 -10.22 -18.46
C ARG A 188 -22.95 -10.26 -19.32
N TRP A 189 -23.88 -9.35 -19.05
CA TRP A 189 -25.08 -9.15 -19.85
C TRP A 189 -25.48 -7.67 -19.83
N TRP A 190 -26.31 -7.25 -20.78
CA TRP A 190 -26.76 -5.87 -20.88
C TRP A 190 -28.05 -5.64 -20.07
N LEU A 191 -28.15 -4.48 -19.41
CA LEU A 191 -29.35 -4.04 -18.69
C LEU A 191 -30.18 -3.08 -19.57
N ASN A 192 -30.65 -3.54 -20.73
CA ASN A 192 -31.44 -2.74 -21.66
C ASN A 192 -32.90 -3.23 -21.81
N LYS A 193 -33.39 -4.05 -20.88
CA LYS A 193 -34.73 -4.66 -20.89
C LYS A 193 -35.52 -4.28 -19.63
N PHE A 194 -36.85 -4.41 -19.69
CA PHE A 194 -37.72 -4.18 -18.54
C PHE A 194 -37.49 -5.23 -17.45
N PHE A 195 -37.43 -4.76 -16.20
CA PHE A 195 -37.26 -5.65 -15.06
C PHE A 195 -38.40 -6.66 -14.95
N LYS A 196 -38.08 -7.91 -14.58
CA LYS A 196 -39.07 -8.97 -14.43
C LYS A 196 -40.18 -8.61 -13.41
N LYS A 197 -39.77 -7.95 -12.32
CA LYS A 197 -40.68 -7.40 -11.30
C LYS A 197 -40.38 -5.93 -11.10
N VAL A 198 -41.31 -5.10 -11.50
CA VAL A 198 -41.27 -3.65 -11.42
C VAL A 198 -41.92 -3.21 -10.11
N ARG A 199 -41.42 -2.14 -9.50
CA ARG A 199 -42.05 -1.50 -8.33
C ARG A 199 -42.19 -0.01 -8.59
N GLU A 200 -43.40 0.49 -8.43
CA GLU A 200 -43.72 1.92 -8.58
C GLU A 200 -43.02 2.74 -7.47
N ILE A 201 -42.25 3.77 -7.87
CA ILE A 201 -41.65 4.74 -6.96
C ILE A 201 -42.54 5.97 -6.92
N ARG A 202 -43.36 6.11 -5.87
CA ARG A 202 -44.30 7.23 -5.71
C ARG A 202 -43.70 8.47 -5.07
N THR A 203 -42.74 8.28 -4.18
CA THR A 203 -42.15 9.37 -3.40
C THR A 203 -40.65 9.15 -3.30
N TRP A 204 -39.90 10.16 -3.68
CA TRP A 204 -38.43 10.17 -3.63
C TRP A 204 -37.97 11.58 -3.29
N ALA A 205 -36.77 11.69 -2.74
CA ALA A 205 -36.12 12.95 -2.42
C ALA A 205 -34.63 12.84 -2.73
N ILE A 206 -34.02 13.95 -3.14
CA ILE A 206 -32.57 14.05 -3.31
C ILE A 206 -32.03 14.98 -2.24
N VAL A 207 -31.00 14.53 -1.55
CA VAL A 207 -30.27 15.32 -0.57
C VAL A 207 -28.85 15.52 -1.06
N LEU A 208 -28.51 16.76 -1.41
CA LEU A 208 -27.14 17.13 -1.77
C LEU A 208 -26.37 17.47 -0.49
N VAL A 209 -25.45 16.60 -0.10
CA VAL A 209 -24.58 16.83 1.06
C VAL A 209 -23.25 17.41 0.58
N SER A 210 -22.96 18.65 0.94
CA SER A 210 -21.71 19.34 0.59
C SER A 210 -21.17 20.12 1.79
N GLN A 211 -19.85 20.17 1.93
CA GLN A 211 -19.16 20.99 2.94
C GLN A 211 -19.14 22.49 2.56
N HIS A 212 -19.40 22.80 1.28
CA HIS A 212 -19.44 24.16 0.75
C HIS A 212 -20.81 24.45 0.12
N LYS A 213 -21.14 25.74 -0.01
CA LYS A 213 -22.36 26.16 -0.73
C LYS A 213 -22.27 25.60 -2.16
N PRO A 214 -23.34 24.92 -2.65
CA PRO A 214 -23.29 24.30 -3.95
C PRO A 214 -23.16 25.35 -5.05
N ASP A 215 -22.29 25.07 -6.02
CA ASP A 215 -22.10 25.90 -7.21
C ASP A 215 -23.27 25.73 -8.19
N ASP A 216 -23.48 26.72 -9.07
CA ASP A 216 -24.57 26.71 -10.05
C ASP A 216 -24.55 25.45 -10.95
N GLN A 217 -23.36 24.89 -11.23
CA GLN A 217 -23.21 23.64 -11.97
C GLN A 217 -23.78 22.43 -11.20
N GLN A 218 -23.54 22.34 -9.89
CA GLN A 218 -24.05 21.24 -9.06
C GLN A 218 -25.57 21.33 -8.92
N ILE A 219 -26.10 22.55 -8.82
CA ILE A 219 -27.53 22.82 -8.81
C ILE A 219 -28.14 22.42 -10.16
N CYS A 220 -27.51 22.80 -11.28
CA CYS A 220 -27.96 22.44 -12.62
C CYS A 220 -27.95 20.92 -12.83
N LEU A 221 -26.87 20.23 -12.46
CA LEU A 221 -26.77 18.77 -12.54
C LEU A 221 -27.84 18.06 -11.71
N THR A 222 -28.11 18.57 -10.51
CA THR A 222 -29.18 18.01 -9.66
C THR A 222 -30.54 18.17 -10.34
N ARG A 223 -30.81 19.33 -10.94
CA ARG A 223 -32.05 19.59 -11.69
C ARG A 223 -32.16 18.75 -12.96
N ASP A 224 -31.06 18.57 -13.68
CA ASP A 224 -31.02 17.74 -14.88
C ASP A 224 -31.24 16.26 -14.51
N PHE A 225 -30.65 15.81 -13.40
CA PHE A 225 -30.87 14.48 -12.88
C PHE A 225 -32.30 14.27 -12.39
N THR A 226 -32.93 15.23 -11.69
CA THR A 226 -34.35 15.12 -11.29
C THR A 226 -35.30 15.04 -12.48
N GLN A 227 -34.98 15.71 -13.60
CA GLN A 227 -35.78 15.60 -14.82
C GLN A 227 -35.55 14.28 -15.54
N ARG A 228 -34.28 13.85 -15.67
CA ARG A 228 -33.91 12.60 -16.37
C ARG A 228 -34.33 11.35 -15.60
N ILE A 229 -34.30 11.37 -14.27
CA ILE A 229 -34.68 10.19 -13.50
C ILE A 229 -36.15 9.84 -13.73
N LEU A 230 -37.03 10.84 -13.91
CA LEU A 230 -38.43 10.59 -14.27
C LEU A 230 -38.56 9.92 -15.63
N GLN A 231 -37.76 10.36 -16.62
CA GLN A 231 -37.77 9.76 -17.95
C GLN A 231 -37.21 8.33 -17.94
N VAL A 232 -36.11 8.09 -17.24
CA VAL A 232 -35.51 6.75 -17.08
C VAL A 232 -36.45 5.83 -16.29
N LEU A 233 -37.13 6.35 -15.27
CA LEU A 233 -38.13 5.57 -14.54
C LEU A 233 -39.32 5.19 -15.42
N ILE A 234 -39.74 6.04 -16.37
CA ILE A 234 -40.83 5.71 -17.31
C ILE A 234 -40.38 4.75 -18.42
N GLU A 235 -39.12 4.84 -18.87
CA GLU A 235 -38.59 3.99 -19.95
C GLU A 235 -38.18 2.58 -19.49
N PHE A 236 -37.94 2.37 -18.18
CA PHE A 236 -37.40 1.11 -17.64
C PHE A 236 -38.23 0.46 -16.52
N LEU A 237 -39.21 1.16 -15.92
CA LEU A 237 -40.28 0.53 -15.12
C LEU A 237 -41.43 0.14 -16.05
#